data_AF-A0A6A3I013-F1
#
_entry.id   AF-A0A6A3I013-F1
#
_cell.length_a   1.000
_cell.length_b   1.000
_cell.length_c   1.000
_cell.angle_alpha   90.00
_cell.angle_beta   90.00
_cell.angle_gamma   90.00
#
_symmetry.space_group_name_H-M   'P 1'
#
loop_
_entity.id
_entity.type
_entity.pdbx_description
1 polymer ?
#
loop_
_entity_poly.entity_id
_entity_poly.type
_entity_poly.pdbx_seq_one_letter_code
_entity_poly.pdbx_strand_id
1 'polypeptide(L)' 'MSSQPSCSQTTPSSATQSIRPVSIKQLQTLGGATGDDDALRLDGQEVLTVRLVELLSNLTPHSINLRSQLDDDGG' A
#
# COMPACT_ATOMS: atom_id res chain seq x y z
N MET A 1 30.97 13.52 41.07
CA MET A 1 30.99 13.63 39.59
C MET A 1 30.25 12.41 39.07
N SER A 2 28.97 12.54 38.72
CA SER A 2 28.15 11.41 38.27
C SER A 2 27.71 11.70 36.83
N SER A 3 28.34 11.03 35.88
CA SER A 3 28.01 11.13 34.46
C SER A 3 26.76 10.29 34.18
N GLN A 4 25.66 10.93 33.79
CA GLN A 4 24.51 10.22 33.22
C GLN A 4 24.87 9.69 31.82
N PRO A 5 24.56 8.43 31.49
CA PRO A 5 24.63 7.98 30.11
C PRO A 5 23.45 8.59 29.34
N SER A 6 23.77 9.37 28.30
CA SER A 6 22.80 9.80 27.30
C SER A 6 22.41 8.58 26.47
N CYS A 7 21.38 7.85 26.91
CA CYS A 7 20.72 6.86 26.08
C CYS A 7 20.01 7.60 24.94
N SER A 8 20.70 7.76 23.81
CA SER A 8 20.08 8.15 22.55
C SER A 8 19.03 7.09 22.22
N GLN A 9 17.78 7.37 22.60
CA GLN A 9 16.63 6.62 22.14
C GLN A 9 16.59 6.81 20.62
N THR A 10 17.08 5.81 19.89
CA THR A 10 16.71 5.62 18.49
C THR A 10 15.21 5.46 18.51
N THR A 11 14.47 6.54 18.30
CA THR A 11 13.06 6.44 18.01
C THR A 11 12.96 5.48 16.83
N PRO A 12 12.32 4.32 16.95
CA PRO A 12 12.01 3.56 15.74
C PRO A 12 11.22 4.54 14.91
N SER A 13 11.76 4.91 13.75
CA SER A 13 11.04 5.68 12.74
C SER A 13 9.74 4.91 12.59
N SER A 14 8.67 5.41 13.20
CA SER A 14 7.34 4.85 13.08
C SER A 14 7.04 5.10 11.63
N ALA A 15 7.38 4.12 10.78
CA ALA A 15 7.06 4.09 9.37
C ALA A 15 5.54 4.14 9.39
N THR A 16 5.03 5.36 9.33
CA THR A 16 3.63 5.68 9.48
C THR A 16 3.01 4.98 8.29
N GLN A 17 2.41 3.81 8.52
CA GLN A 17 1.80 3.01 7.48
C GLN A 17 0.71 3.88 6.87
N SER A 18 1.06 4.56 5.78
CA SER A 18 0.26 5.61 5.18
C SER A 18 -0.72 4.95 4.22
N ILE A 19 -2.01 5.11 4.48
CA ILE A 19 -3.05 4.64 3.56
C ILE A 19 -3.10 5.63 2.40
N ARG A 20 -2.58 5.22 1.24
CA ARG A 20 -2.50 6.10 0.08
C ARG A 20 -3.71 5.95 -0.85
N PRO A 21 -4.42 7.03 -1.19
CA PRO A 21 -5.42 6.98 -2.24
C PRO A 21 -4.73 6.76 -3.60
N VAL A 22 -5.27 5.84 -4.39
CA VAL A 22 -4.72 5.46 -5.71
C VAL A 22 -5.85 5.25 -6.72
N SER A 23 -5.52 5.34 -8.00
CA SER A 23 -6.36 4.88 -9.12
C SER A 23 -6.01 3.45 -9.54
N ILE A 24 -6.91 2.76 -10.24
CA ILE A 24 -6.67 1.41 -10.76
C ILE A 24 -5.48 1.40 -11.72
N LYS A 25 -5.37 2.41 -12.60
CA LYS A 25 -4.22 2.60 -13.50
C LYS A 25 -2.88 2.59 -12.77
N GLN A 26 -2.80 3.31 -11.65
CA GLN A 26 -1.58 3.35 -10.83
C GLN A 26 -1.25 1.96 -10.29
N LEU A 27 -2.25 1.21 -9.80
CA LEU A 27 -2.05 -0.17 -9.32
C LEU A 27 -1.64 -1.15 -10.43
N GLN A 28 -2.21 -1.03 -11.63
CA GLN A 28 -1.81 -1.85 -12.79
C GLN A 28 -0.34 -1.59 -13.16
N THR A 29 0.13 -0.34 -13.02
CA THR A 29 1.52 0.04 -13.30
C THR A 29 2.50 -0.56 -12.27
N LEU A 30 2.06 -0.78 -11.03
CA LEU A 30 2.86 -1.46 -10.00
C LEU A 30 3.14 -2.92 -10.34
N GLY A 31 2.20 -3.62 -10.99
CA GLY A 31 2.35 -5.03 -11.36
C GLY A 31 3.43 -5.31 -12.41
N GLY A 32 3.93 -4.27 -13.10
CA GLY A 32 5.02 -4.36 -14.08
C GLY A 32 6.41 -4.16 -13.51
N ALA A 33 6.54 -3.72 -12.24
CA ALA A 33 7.83 -3.51 -11.59
C ALA A 33 8.37 -4.84 -11.04
N THR A 34 8.78 -5.74 -11.94
CA THR A 34 9.56 -6.94 -11.59
C THR A 34 10.97 -6.49 -11.21
N GLY A 35 11.22 -6.29 -9.92
CA GLY A 35 12.57 -6.00 -9.43
C GLY A 35 12.69 -6.26 -7.95
N ASP A 36 13.06 -7.50 -7.60
CA ASP A 36 13.74 -8.06 -6.40
C ASP A 36 13.44 -7.55 -4.97
N ASP A 37 12.69 -6.47 -4.79
CA ASP A 37 12.20 -5.98 -3.50
C ASP A 37 10.75 -6.46 -3.36
N ASP A 38 10.44 -7.24 -2.32
CA ASP A 38 9.07 -7.63 -1.93
C ASP A 38 8.16 -6.41 -1.58
N ALA A 39 8.65 -5.19 -1.81
CA ALA A 39 8.03 -3.92 -1.52
C ALA A 39 7.41 -3.29 -2.77
N LEU A 40 6.10 -3.13 -2.76
CA LEU A 40 5.35 -2.36 -3.75
C LEU A 40 5.68 -0.86 -3.61
N ARG A 41 6.06 -0.21 -4.71
CA ARG A 41 6.41 1.23 -4.71
C ARG A 41 5.52 2.03 -5.66
N LEU A 42 4.98 3.13 -5.16
CA LEU A 42 4.28 4.15 -5.94
C LEU A 42 5.02 5.47 -5.77
N ASP A 43 5.40 6.11 -6.88
CA ASP A 43 6.18 7.37 -6.90
C ASP A 43 7.49 7.30 -6.09
N GLY A 44 8.13 6.13 -6.06
CA GLY A 44 9.37 5.90 -5.31
C GLY A 44 9.19 5.69 -3.80
N GLN A 45 7.95 5.71 -3.30
CA GLN A 45 7.65 5.40 -1.90
C GLN A 45 7.01 4.02 -1.76
N GLU A 46 7.44 3.27 -0.75
CA GLU A 46 6.85 1.97 -0.42
C GLU A 46 5.39 2.14 0.05
N VAL A 47 4.52 1.25 -0.45
CA VAL A 47 3.09 1.25 -0.19
C VAL A 47 2.65 -0.15 0.23
N LEU A 48 2.13 -0.24 1.45
CA LEU A 48 1.54 -1.46 2.00
C LEU A 48 0.00 -1.45 1.92
N THR A 49 -0.60 -0.28 2.11
CA THR A 49 -2.06 -0.11 2.19
C THR A 49 -2.51 1.01 1.28
N VAL A 50 -3.50 0.73 0.44
CA VAL A 50 -4.10 1.70 -0.47
C VAL A 50 -5.57 1.92 -0.19
N ARG A 51 -6.09 3.06 -0.62
CA ARG A 51 -7.51 3.37 -0.66
C ARG A 51 -7.92 3.52 -2.12
N LEU A 52 -8.87 2.69 -2.54
CA LEU A 52 -9.55 2.79 -3.83
C LEU A 52 -10.99 3.24 -3.61
N VAL A 53 -11.54 4.00 -4.55
CA VAL A 53 -12.97 4.36 -4.58
C VAL A 53 -13.51 3.94 -5.92
N GLU A 54 -14.56 3.12 -5.92
CA GLU A 54 -15.15 2.60 -7.15
C GLU A 54 -16.60 2.14 -6.91
N LEU A 55 -17.36 2.02 -7.99
CA LEU A 55 -18.67 1.40 -7.99
C LEU A 55 -18.54 -0.13 -8.11
N LEU A 56 -18.82 -0.84 -7.03
CA LEU A 56 -18.83 -2.30 -7.03
C LEU A 56 -19.86 -2.86 -8.02
N SER A 57 -19.38 -3.52 -9.08
CA SER A 57 -20.19 -4.15 -10.12
C SER A 57 -19.72 -5.59 -10.40
N ASN A 58 -20.52 -6.40 -11.08
CA ASN A 58 -20.16 -7.76 -11.52
C ASN A 58 -19.64 -8.70 -10.39
N LEU A 59 -20.32 -8.68 -9.24
CA LEU A 59 -19.93 -9.45 -8.06
C LEU A 59 -20.13 -10.95 -8.28
N THR A 60 -19.07 -11.72 -8.11
CA THR A 60 -19.11 -13.19 -8.17
C THR A 60 -18.90 -13.78 -6.78
N PRO A 61 -19.93 -14.36 -6.15
CA PRO A 61 -19.81 -14.96 -4.82
C PRO A 61 -18.99 -16.26 -4.88
N HIS A 62 -18.16 -16.49 -3.87
CA HIS A 62 -17.48 -17.76 -3.59
C HIS A 62 -17.72 -18.15 -2.13
N SER A 63 -17.45 -19.40 -1.76
CA SER A 63 -17.80 -19.95 -0.44
C SER A 63 -17.24 -19.19 0.76
N ILE A 64 -16.13 -18.45 0.59
CA ILE A 64 -15.46 -17.69 1.68
C ILE A 64 -15.07 -16.26 1.30
N ASN A 65 -15.35 -15.84 0.06
CA ASN A 65 -14.93 -14.54 -0.43
C ASN A 65 -15.88 -14.05 -1.53
N LEU A 66 -15.83 -12.75 -1.80
CA LEU A 66 -16.50 -12.15 -2.95
C LEU A 66 -15.43 -11.65 -3.91
N ARG A 67 -15.61 -11.89 -5.21
CA ARG A 67 -14.75 -11.31 -6.25
C ARG A 67 -15.52 -10.21 -6.96
N SER A 68 -14.89 -9.06 -7.14
CA SER A 68 -15.37 -7.97 -7.98
C SER A 68 -14.34 -7.74 -9.07
N GLN A 69 -14.81 -7.41 -10.27
CA GLN A 69 -13.96 -6.73 -11.24
C GLN A 69 -14.04 -5.24 -10.90
N LEU A 70 -12.87 -4.62 -10.85
CA LEU A 70 -12.70 -3.23 -10.48
C LEU A 70 -12.48 -2.46 -11.80
N ASP A 71 -13.44 -1.62 -12.18
CA ASP A 71 -13.45 -0.77 -13.37
C ASP A 71 -13.66 0.69 -12.91
N ASP A 72 -12.59 1.47 -12.96
CA ASP A 72 -12.64 2.93 -12.92
C ASP A 72 -12.76 3.34 -14.40
N ASP A 73 -13.48 4.42 -14.76
CA ASP A 73 -13.66 4.89 -16.16
C ASP A 73 -12.34 5.11 -16.96
N GLY A 74 -11.19 4.87 -16.32
CA GLY A 74 -9.89 4.74 -16.91
C GLY A 74 -9.48 3.36 -17.46
N GLY A 75 -10.13 2.25 -17.08
CA GLY A 75 -9.87 0.87 -17.54
C GLY A 75 -9.25 -0.09 -16.53
#